data_AF-A0AAP3AJL6-F1
#
_entry.id   AF-A0AAP3AJL6-F1
#
_cell.length_a   1.000
_cell.length_b   1.000
_cell.length_c   1.000
_cell.angle_alpha   90.00
_cell.angle_beta   90.00
_cell.angle_gamma   90.00
#
_symmetry.space_group_name_H-M   'P 1'
#
loop_
_entity.id
_entity.type
_entity.pdbx_description
1 polymer ?
#
loop_
_entity_poly.entity_id
_entity_poly.type
_entity_poly.pdbx_seq_one_letter_code
_entity_poly.pdbx_strand_id
1 'polypeptide(L)'
;MERLIYKLNLNLIRALNSIKRRESFNRDHIFYDIISLIKNKVTSQEKLRIIYVFSEIEKVLSVLKIDAEVDEKQINKIDEIYSNLDEKLKYFLSLSYYPMKALYYFQKKEFNYSIDAINIFFDNSKSILGTNTNLLNLACGEQYLNLFRIYLKSQKKEKIITCSSNLMLLCHYKLLMPDIDETIDTSIKFDNSFTNFDKNEYLFWKVYHTDNIFKKFIIDTNNDLLYKMVSRILSNINYIKDDFFYNSLRCLDCNFNSDYEGAIIQFINSLEHLSERSDVLLYLNMLNINKIFLKLKIDNEEFKNLCNKFINSNINKNLKIEMLE
;
A
#
# COMPACT_ATOMS: atom_id res chain seq x y z
N MET A 1 32.61 -16.40 1.02
CA MET A 1 31.72 -15.87 2.09
C MET A 1 32.26 -14.62 2.77
N GLU A 2 33.48 -14.62 3.34
CA GLU A 2 34.04 -13.47 4.07
C GLU A 2 34.08 -12.16 3.26
N ARG A 3 34.54 -12.20 2.00
CA ARG A 3 34.54 -11.04 1.10
C ARG A 3 33.13 -10.45 0.88
N LEU A 4 32.11 -11.32 0.85
CA LEU A 4 30.72 -10.91 0.65
C LEU A 4 30.18 -10.22 1.90
N ILE A 5 30.50 -10.77 3.08
CA ILE A 5 30.16 -10.19 4.39
C ILE A 5 30.80 -8.80 4.56
N TYR A 6 32.07 -8.67 4.18
CA TYR A 6 32.75 -7.37 4.21
C TYR A 6 32.06 -6.35 3.30
N LYS A 7 31.72 -6.74 2.06
CA LYS A 7 30.98 -5.86 1.13
C LYS A 7 29.62 -5.47 1.69
N LEU A 8 28.91 -6.41 2.32
CA LEU A 8 27.63 -6.16 2.98
C LEU A 8 27.74 -5.12 4.08
N ASN A 9 28.65 -5.30 5.03
CA ASN A 9 28.79 -4.37 6.15
C ASN A 9 29.15 -2.97 5.66
N LEU A 10 30.08 -2.88 4.70
CA LEU A 10 30.49 -1.61 4.10
C LEU A 10 29.34 -0.90 3.37
N ASN A 11 28.55 -1.60 2.57
CA ASN A 11 27.39 -1.03 1.88
C ASN A 11 26.27 -0.67 2.86
N LEU A 12 26.04 -1.48 3.90
CA LEU A 12 25.05 -1.18 4.92
C LEU A 12 25.42 0.06 5.72
N ILE A 13 26.69 0.22 6.12
CA ILE A 13 27.17 1.42 6.80
C ILE A 13 26.96 2.67 5.93
N ARG A 14 27.37 2.60 4.65
CA ARG A 14 27.15 3.69 3.69
C ARG A 14 25.67 4.03 3.55
N ALA A 15 24.84 3.00 3.41
CA ALA A 15 23.41 3.13 3.30
C ALA A 15 22.83 3.84 4.54
N LEU A 16 23.09 3.33 5.74
CA LEU A 16 22.59 3.88 7.00
C LEU A 16 23.02 5.32 7.25
N ASN A 17 24.25 5.69 6.90
CA ASN A 17 24.74 7.07 7.02
C ASN A 17 24.07 8.04 6.03
N SER A 18 23.55 7.54 4.92
CA SER A 18 22.89 8.34 3.88
C SER A 18 21.37 8.48 4.07
N ILE A 19 20.81 7.86 5.11
CA ILE A 19 19.37 7.89 5.39
C ILE A 19 18.96 9.29 5.81
N LYS A 20 18.36 10.04 4.87
CA LYS A 20 17.58 11.23 5.18
C LYS A 20 16.21 10.82 5.73
N ARG A 21 15.72 11.54 6.74
CA ARG A 21 14.30 11.49 7.12
C ARG A 21 13.46 11.94 5.93
N ARG A 22 12.41 11.19 5.63
CA ARG A 22 11.44 11.57 4.61
C ARG A 22 10.51 12.64 5.18
N GLU A 23 10.08 13.53 4.32
CA GLU A 23 9.05 14.50 4.67
C GLU A 23 7.74 13.77 4.97
N SER A 24 7.01 14.27 5.97
CA SER A 24 5.66 13.80 6.25
C SER A 24 4.74 14.23 5.11
N PHE A 25 4.04 13.27 4.51
CA PHE A 25 3.10 13.54 3.43
C PHE A 25 1.67 13.35 3.92
N ASN A 26 0.78 14.29 3.60
CA ASN A 26 -0.63 14.20 4.01
C ASN A 26 -1.39 13.33 3.02
N ARG A 27 -1.70 12.09 3.41
CA ARG A 27 -2.47 11.15 2.59
C ARG A 27 -3.89 11.63 2.27
N ASP A 28 -4.51 12.37 3.18
CA ASP A 28 -5.92 12.77 3.06
C ASP A 28 -6.13 13.82 1.95
N HIS A 29 -5.06 14.38 1.36
CA HIS A 29 -5.14 15.29 0.22
C HIS A 29 -5.88 14.69 -1.00
N ILE A 30 -5.83 13.37 -1.22
CA ILE A 30 -6.55 12.72 -2.32
C ILE A 30 -8.04 13.05 -2.26
N PHE A 31 -8.65 12.97 -1.07
CA PHE A 31 -10.07 13.23 -0.91
C PHE A 31 -10.39 14.69 -1.20
N TYR A 32 -9.54 15.62 -0.77
CA TYR A 32 -9.70 17.05 -1.08
C TYR A 32 -9.54 17.35 -2.58
N ASP A 33 -8.60 16.68 -3.25
CA ASP A 33 -8.37 16.82 -4.68
C ASP A 33 -9.53 16.26 -5.51
N ILE A 34 -10.10 15.12 -5.11
CA ILE A 34 -11.33 14.56 -5.70
C ILE A 34 -12.46 15.58 -5.60
N ILE A 35 -12.67 16.16 -4.42
CA ILE A 35 -13.72 17.15 -4.20
C ILE A 35 -13.47 18.43 -4.99
N SER A 36 -12.23 18.89 -5.08
CA SER A 36 -11.85 20.05 -5.90
C SER A 36 -12.19 19.82 -7.37
N LEU A 37 -11.86 18.63 -7.89
CA LEU A 37 -12.17 18.24 -9.26
C LEU A 37 -13.68 18.15 -9.51
N ILE A 38 -14.43 17.54 -8.59
CA ILE A 38 -15.90 17.41 -8.68
C ILE A 38 -16.55 18.80 -8.67
N LYS A 39 -16.11 19.72 -7.81
CA LYS A 39 -16.64 21.10 -7.73
C LYS A 39 -16.57 21.81 -9.08
N ASN A 40 -15.55 21.55 -9.90
CA ASN A 40 -15.41 22.17 -11.22
C ASN A 40 -16.40 21.61 -12.26
N LYS A 41 -17.11 20.51 -11.98
CA LYS A 41 -18.07 19.85 -12.86
C LYS A 41 -19.54 20.17 -12.55
N VAL A 42 -19.79 21.03 -11.58
CA VAL A 42 -21.14 21.29 -11.04
C VAL A 42 -21.43 22.79 -10.86
N THR A 43 -22.71 23.13 -10.81
CA THR A 43 -23.23 24.49 -10.55
C THR A 43 -22.94 24.95 -9.13
N SER A 44 -23.03 26.26 -8.87
CA SER A 44 -22.76 26.83 -7.55
C SER A 44 -23.67 26.28 -6.44
N GLN A 45 -24.94 25.99 -6.74
CA GLN A 45 -25.86 25.40 -5.76
C GLN A 45 -25.50 23.94 -5.45
N GLU A 46 -25.12 23.17 -6.47
CA GLU A 46 -24.61 21.81 -6.33
C GLU A 46 -23.28 21.78 -5.52
N LYS A 47 -22.39 22.77 -5.71
CA LYS A 47 -21.13 22.88 -4.95
C LYS A 47 -21.39 22.94 -3.44
N LEU A 48 -22.34 23.75 -2.99
CA LEU A 48 -22.67 23.86 -1.56
C LEU A 48 -23.17 22.55 -0.98
N ARG A 49 -24.00 21.82 -1.75
CA ARG A 49 -24.47 20.49 -1.36
C ARG A 49 -23.33 19.49 -1.24
N ILE A 50 -22.43 19.44 -2.24
CA ILE A 50 -21.25 18.57 -2.22
C ILE A 50 -20.36 18.87 -1.00
N ILE A 51 -20.09 20.15 -0.71
CA ILE A 51 -19.28 20.55 0.45
C ILE A 51 -19.92 20.06 1.75
N TYR A 52 -21.22 20.27 1.90
CA TYR A 52 -21.95 19.85 3.09
C TYR A 52 -21.90 18.33 3.28
N VAL A 53 -22.28 17.56 2.25
CA VAL A 53 -22.31 16.09 2.34
C VAL A 53 -20.92 15.52 2.57
N PHE A 54 -19.90 16.06 1.90
CA PHE A 54 -18.52 15.64 2.11
C PHE A 54 -18.05 15.92 3.55
N SER A 55 -18.38 17.07 4.13
CA SER A 55 -18.04 17.37 5.52
C SER A 55 -18.71 16.41 6.51
N GLU A 56 -19.96 15.99 6.25
CA GLU A 56 -20.61 14.98 7.08
C GLU A 56 -19.93 13.61 6.92
N ILE A 57 -19.55 13.21 5.70
CA ILE A 57 -18.76 11.99 5.44
C ILE A 57 -17.42 12.02 6.18
N GLU A 58 -16.69 13.14 6.16
CA GLU A 58 -15.41 13.28 6.86
C GLU A 58 -15.56 13.11 8.38
N LYS A 59 -16.62 13.68 8.97
CA LYS A 59 -16.90 13.50 10.40
C LYS A 59 -17.06 12.03 10.74
N VAL A 60 -17.86 11.29 9.98
CA VAL A 60 -18.04 9.85 10.19
C VAL A 60 -16.76 9.08 9.94
N LEU A 61 -16.02 9.37 8.86
CA LEU A 61 -14.72 8.75 8.60
C LEU A 61 -13.74 8.94 9.76
N SER A 62 -13.71 10.13 10.38
CA SER A 62 -12.84 10.40 11.52
C SER A 62 -13.18 9.55 12.74
N VAL A 63 -14.47 9.30 13.00
CA VAL A 63 -14.93 8.40 14.06
C VAL A 63 -14.59 6.95 13.76
N LEU A 64 -14.88 6.48 12.53
CA LEU A 64 -14.58 5.11 12.11
C LEU A 64 -13.07 4.82 12.17
N LYS A 65 -12.20 5.77 11.80
CA LYS A 65 -10.73 5.61 11.83
C LYS A 65 -10.17 5.34 13.24
N ILE A 66 -10.83 5.78 14.31
CA ILE A 66 -10.32 5.68 15.70
C ILE A 66 -10.83 4.39 16.39
N ASP A 67 -11.52 3.50 15.65
CA ASP A 67 -12.14 2.28 16.18
C ASP A 67 -13.03 2.51 17.41
N ALA A 68 -13.61 3.72 17.50
CA ALA A 68 -14.62 4.05 18.50
C ALA A 68 -15.91 3.28 18.20
N GLU A 69 -16.71 3.00 19.23
CA GLU A 69 -18.03 2.38 19.05
C GLU A 69 -18.81 3.12 17.96
N VAL A 70 -19.19 2.39 16.91
CA VAL A 70 -19.80 2.94 15.71
C VAL A 70 -21.12 3.59 16.07
N ASP A 71 -21.19 4.92 15.98
CA ASP A 71 -22.44 5.66 16.16
C ASP A 71 -23.36 5.42 14.95
N GLU A 72 -24.21 4.39 15.05
CA GLU A 72 -25.17 4.03 14.01
C GLU A 72 -26.10 5.20 13.64
N LYS A 73 -26.34 6.15 14.56
CA LYS A 73 -27.17 7.33 14.24
C LYS A 73 -26.49 8.22 13.21
N GLN A 74 -25.16 8.38 13.28
CA GLN A 74 -24.42 9.18 12.31
C GLN A 74 -24.36 8.49 10.95
N ILE A 75 -24.20 7.16 10.93
CA ILE A 75 -24.24 6.37 9.69
C ILE A 75 -25.61 6.50 9.03
N ASN A 76 -26.70 6.27 9.77
CA ASN A 76 -28.07 6.38 9.27
C ASN A 76 -28.38 7.79 8.74
N LYS A 77 -27.90 8.83 9.43
CA LYS A 77 -28.03 10.21 8.98
C LYS A 77 -27.35 10.43 7.62
N ILE A 78 -26.13 9.92 7.42
CA ILE A 78 -25.45 10.07 6.13
C ILE A 78 -26.13 9.27 5.04
N ASP A 79 -26.61 8.06 5.34
CA ASP A 79 -27.37 7.24 4.39
C ASP A 79 -28.65 7.96 3.93
N GLU A 80 -29.35 8.61 4.86
CA GLU A 80 -30.52 9.45 4.55
C GLU A 80 -30.15 10.68 3.72
N ILE A 81 -29.09 11.40 4.09
CA ILE A 81 -28.60 12.55 3.32
C ILE A 81 -28.23 12.13 1.89
N TYR A 82 -27.47 11.04 1.73
CA TYR A 82 -27.01 10.55 0.44
C TYR A 82 -28.15 10.02 -0.44
N SER A 83 -29.10 9.27 0.14
CA SER A 83 -30.25 8.74 -0.59
C SER A 83 -31.18 9.83 -1.13
N ASN A 84 -31.28 10.96 -0.44
CA ASN A 84 -32.08 12.13 -0.83
C ASN A 84 -31.41 13.04 -1.88
N LEU A 85 -30.16 12.76 -2.27
CA LEU A 85 -29.50 13.51 -3.34
C LEU A 85 -30.08 13.14 -4.72
N ASP A 86 -29.94 14.06 -5.68
CA ASP A 86 -30.16 13.74 -7.08
C ASP A 86 -29.07 12.77 -7.60
N GLU A 87 -29.42 11.99 -8.64
CA GLU A 87 -28.56 10.92 -9.17
C GLU A 87 -27.19 11.43 -9.64
N LYS A 88 -27.12 12.65 -10.19
CA LYS A 88 -25.87 13.25 -10.62
C LYS A 88 -24.95 13.53 -9.42
N LEU A 89 -25.49 14.09 -8.33
CA LEU A 89 -24.72 14.32 -7.11
C LEU A 89 -24.33 13.02 -6.40
N LYS A 90 -25.23 12.02 -6.34
CA LYS A 90 -24.89 10.67 -5.83
C LYS A 90 -23.71 10.10 -6.58
N TYR A 91 -23.79 10.11 -7.91
CA TYR A 91 -22.72 9.62 -8.76
C TYR A 91 -21.37 10.27 -8.44
N PHE A 92 -21.29 11.59 -8.32
CA PHE A 92 -20.03 12.24 -7.93
C PHE A 92 -19.57 11.91 -6.50
N LEU A 93 -20.49 11.97 -5.54
CA LEU A 93 -20.18 11.73 -4.12
C LEU A 93 -19.94 10.25 -3.80
N SER A 94 -20.25 9.34 -4.72
CA SER A 94 -19.95 7.92 -4.62
C SER A 94 -18.46 7.65 -4.31
N LEU A 95 -17.56 8.51 -4.81
CA LEU A 95 -16.11 8.41 -4.58
C LEU A 95 -15.69 8.64 -3.13
N SER A 96 -16.52 9.27 -2.32
CA SER A 96 -16.27 9.49 -0.89
C SER A 96 -17.20 8.65 -0.01
N TYR A 97 -18.46 8.50 -0.44
CA TYR A 97 -19.48 7.77 0.31
C TYR A 97 -19.18 6.27 0.39
N TYR A 98 -18.84 5.61 -0.72
CA TYR A 98 -18.63 4.16 -0.71
C TYR A 98 -17.34 3.74 0.02
N PRO A 99 -16.20 4.44 -0.07
CA PRO A 99 -15.06 4.16 0.79
C PRO A 99 -15.39 4.26 2.29
N MET A 100 -16.24 5.23 2.68
CA MET A 100 -16.73 5.33 4.06
C MET A 100 -17.61 4.13 4.44
N LYS A 101 -18.57 3.75 3.59
CA LYS A 101 -19.40 2.55 3.82
C LYS A 101 -18.58 1.28 3.88
N ALA A 102 -17.55 1.15 3.06
CA ALA A 102 -16.65 0.02 3.07
C ALA A 102 -15.96 -0.13 4.43
N LEU A 103 -15.46 0.98 5.01
CA LEU A 103 -14.85 1.00 6.33
C LEU A 103 -15.85 0.62 7.44
N TYR A 104 -17.06 1.18 7.39
CA TYR A 104 -18.14 0.83 8.32
C TYR A 104 -18.47 -0.67 8.30
N TYR A 105 -18.67 -1.26 7.11
CA TYR A 105 -18.92 -2.69 6.98
C TYR A 105 -17.72 -3.54 7.41
N PHE A 106 -16.49 -3.07 7.15
CA PHE A 106 -15.28 -3.74 7.59
C PHE A 106 -15.21 -3.84 9.12
N GLN A 107 -15.53 -2.76 9.85
CA GLN A 107 -15.57 -2.77 11.32
C GLN A 107 -16.64 -3.73 11.87
N LYS A 108 -17.79 -3.82 11.20
CA LYS A 108 -18.83 -4.81 11.51
C LYS A 108 -18.48 -6.24 11.10
N LYS A 109 -17.30 -6.46 10.48
CA LYS A 109 -16.86 -7.75 9.91
C LYS A 109 -17.79 -8.27 8.81
N GLU A 110 -18.55 -7.38 8.19
CA GLU A 110 -19.43 -7.63 7.06
C GLU A 110 -18.64 -7.53 5.75
N PHE A 111 -17.69 -8.45 5.57
CA PHE A 111 -16.66 -8.31 4.53
C PHE A 111 -17.19 -8.29 3.10
N ASN A 112 -18.29 -8.99 2.80
CA ASN A 112 -18.86 -8.98 1.45
C ASN A 112 -19.46 -7.59 1.12
N TYR A 113 -20.24 -6.99 2.03
CA TYR A 113 -20.76 -5.63 1.83
C TYR A 113 -19.64 -4.59 1.76
N SER A 114 -18.56 -4.80 2.50
CA SER A 114 -17.36 -3.96 2.42
C SER A 114 -16.69 -4.02 1.04
N ILE A 115 -16.60 -5.22 0.45
CA ILE A 115 -16.07 -5.43 -0.90
C ILE A 115 -17.00 -4.80 -1.95
N ASP A 116 -18.31 -5.03 -1.84
CA ASP A 116 -19.30 -4.49 -2.77
C ASP A 116 -19.24 -2.96 -2.82
N ALA A 117 -19.09 -2.31 -1.67
CA ALA A 117 -18.90 -0.86 -1.60
C ALA A 117 -17.62 -0.40 -2.34
N ILE A 118 -16.49 -1.10 -2.18
CA ILE A 118 -15.27 -0.75 -2.92
C ILE A 118 -15.44 -0.99 -4.43
N ASN A 119 -16.14 -2.04 -4.84
CA ASN A 119 -16.41 -2.28 -6.26
C ASN A 119 -17.21 -1.13 -6.89
N ILE A 120 -18.23 -0.61 -6.20
CA ILE A 120 -18.99 0.55 -6.69
C ILE A 120 -18.10 1.80 -6.82
N PHE A 121 -17.14 1.99 -5.89
CA PHE A 121 -16.14 3.05 -6.05
C PHE A 121 -15.36 2.86 -7.35
N PHE A 122 -14.90 1.64 -7.64
CA PHE A 122 -14.11 1.37 -8.85
C PHE A 122 -14.90 1.62 -10.13
N ASP A 123 -16.14 1.14 -10.20
CA ASP A 123 -17.04 1.32 -11.35
C ASP A 123 -17.19 2.80 -11.73
N ASN A 124 -17.31 3.68 -10.72
CA ASN A 124 -17.51 5.11 -10.93
C ASN A 124 -16.20 5.91 -11.08
N SER A 125 -15.09 5.41 -10.52
CA SER A 125 -13.83 6.15 -10.43
C SER A 125 -13.29 6.56 -11.81
N LYS A 126 -13.29 5.63 -12.78
CA LYS A 126 -12.73 5.88 -14.11
C LYS A 126 -13.51 6.94 -14.88
N SER A 127 -14.83 6.90 -14.82
CA SER A 127 -15.69 7.84 -15.53
C SER A 127 -15.72 9.21 -14.86
N ILE A 128 -15.52 9.30 -13.54
CA ILE A 128 -15.46 10.59 -12.81
C ILE A 128 -14.07 11.22 -12.88
N LEU A 129 -13.01 10.44 -12.67
CA LEU A 129 -11.63 10.91 -12.54
C LEU A 129 -10.80 10.72 -13.81
N GLY A 130 -11.31 10.08 -14.86
CA GLY A 130 -10.52 9.70 -16.04
C GLY A 130 -9.80 10.84 -16.77
N THR A 131 -10.23 12.09 -16.58
CA THR A 131 -9.54 13.28 -17.09
C THR A 131 -8.32 13.70 -16.25
N ASN A 132 -8.20 13.21 -15.01
CA ASN A 132 -7.05 13.39 -14.11
C ASN A 132 -6.52 12.01 -13.70
N THR A 133 -5.68 11.46 -14.56
CA THR A 133 -5.14 10.12 -14.43
C THR A 133 -4.24 9.94 -13.21
N ASN A 134 -3.53 10.98 -12.77
CA ASN A 134 -2.76 10.91 -11.51
C ASN A 134 -3.70 10.65 -10.33
N LEU A 135 -4.73 11.49 -10.17
CA LEU A 135 -5.69 11.37 -9.07
C LEU A 135 -6.47 10.06 -9.13
N LEU A 136 -6.86 9.60 -10.32
CA LEU A 136 -7.47 8.28 -10.52
C LEU A 136 -6.56 7.18 -9.95
N ASN A 137 -5.30 7.15 -10.35
CA ASN A 137 -4.35 6.12 -9.93
C ASN A 137 -4.10 6.15 -8.41
N LEU A 138 -3.97 7.34 -7.82
CA LEU A 138 -3.81 7.51 -6.38
C LEU A 138 -5.03 7.00 -5.60
N ALA A 139 -6.23 7.42 -6.01
CA ALA A 139 -7.47 7.02 -5.36
C ALA A 139 -7.73 5.52 -5.48
N CYS A 140 -7.44 4.93 -6.65
CA CYS A 140 -7.56 3.49 -6.86
C CYS A 140 -6.53 2.70 -6.05
N GLY A 141 -5.27 3.17 -5.96
CA GLY A 141 -4.24 2.55 -5.12
C GLY A 141 -4.67 2.42 -3.66
N GLU A 142 -5.23 3.49 -3.09
CA GLU A 142 -5.76 3.48 -1.71
C GLU A 142 -6.90 2.46 -1.54
N GLN A 143 -7.82 2.36 -2.51
CA GLN A 143 -8.91 1.37 -2.42
C GLN A 143 -8.44 -0.07 -2.64
N TYR A 144 -7.41 -0.31 -3.46
CA TYR A 144 -6.76 -1.61 -3.55
C TYR A 144 -6.11 -2.01 -2.22
N LEU A 145 -5.49 -1.06 -1.51
CA LEU A 145 -4.94 -1.31 -0.18
C LEU A 145 -6.04 -1.66 0.82
N ASN A 146 -7.20 -1.00 0.75
CA ASN A 146 -8.35 -1.34 1.59
C ASN A 146 -8.92 -2.73 1.27
N LEU A 147 -9.01 -3.12 -0.01
CA LEU A 147 -9.37 -4.49 -0.40
C LEU A 147 -8.39 -5.51 0.18
N PHE A 148 -7.08 -5.25 0.08
CA PHE A 148 -6.07 -6.11 0.70
C PHE A 148 -6.32 -6.30 2.20
N ARG A 149 -6.62 -5.22 2.93
CA ARG A 149 -6.95 -5.27 4.37
C ARG A 149 -8.20 -6.12 4.65
N ILE A 150 -9.23 -5.97 3.82
CA ILE A 150 -10.47 -6.78 3.91
C ILE A 150 -10.17 -8.26 3.64
N TYR A 151 -9.43 -8.59 2.59
CA TYR A 151 -9.05 -9.98 2.28
C TYR A 151 -8.16 -10.60 3.35
N LEU A 152 -7.27 -9.82 3.93
CA LEU A 152 -6.42 -10.25 5.03
C LEU A 152 -7.26 -10.61 6.26
N LYS A 153 -8.20 -9.75 6.68
CA LYS A 153 -9.08 -10.04 7.82
C LYS A 153 -10.09 -11.14 7.56
N SER A 154 -10.58 -11.28 6.33
CA SER A 154 -11.47 -12.37 5.93
C SER A 154 -10.75 -13.69 5.59
N GLN A 155 -9.42 -13.72 5.70
CA GLN A 155 -8.57 -14.90 5.48
C GLN A 155 -8.70 -15.54 4.09
N LYS A 156 -9.10 -14.78 3.07
CA LYS A 156 -9.22 -15.25 1.68
C LYS A 156 -7.84 -15.29 0.99
N LYS A 157 -7.03 -16.31 1.28
CA LYS A 157 -5.60 -16.42 0.89
C LYS A 157 -5.30 -16.07 -0.57
N GLU A 158 -6.02 -16.66 -1.53
CA GLU A 158 -5.81 -16.40 -2.97
C GLU A 158 -6.10 -14.96 -3.34
N LYS A 159 -7.17 -14.36 -2.77
CA LYS A 159 -7.48 -12.95 -2.96
C LYS A 159 -6.44 -12.03 -2.33
N ILE A 160 -5.86 -12.41 -1.19
CA ILE A 160 -4.74 -11.67 -0.60
C ILE A 160 -3.57 -11.64 -1.57
N ILE A 161 -3.15 -12.81 -2.09
CA ILE A 161 -2.02 -12.93 -3.03
C ILE A 161 -2.28 -12.10 -4.29
N THR A 162 -3.45 -12.25 -4.92
CA THR A 162 -3.77 -11.53 -6.15
C THR A 162 -3.81 -10.02 -5.92
N CYS A 163 -4.52 -9.56 -4.88
CA CYS A 163 -4.70 -8.14 -4.60
C CYS A 163 -3.36 -7.45 -4.26
N SER A 164 -2.54 -8.05 -3.39
CA SER A 164 -1.24 -7.49 -3.02
C SER A 164 -0.26 -7.52 -4.19
N SER A 165 -0.22 -8.60 -4.97
CA SER A 165 0.65 -8.69 -6.15
C SER A 165 0.28 -7.64 -7.19
N ASN A 166 -1.02 -7.46 -7.47
CA ASN A 166 -1.49 -6.43 -8.39
C ASN A 166 -1.12 -5.03 -7.89
N LEU A 167 -1.36 -4.70 -6.63
CA LEU A 167 -0.98 -3.39 -6.09
C LEU A 167 0.54 -3.13 -6.22
N MET A 168 1.40 -4.12 -5.94
CA MET A 168 2.84 -3.97 -6.10
C MET A 168 3.27 -3.84 -7.56
N LEU A 169 2.76 -4.69 -8.44
CA LEU A 169 3.06 -4.62 -9.88
C LEU A 169 2.63 -3.28 -10.48
N LEU A 170 1.53 -2.73 -9.98
CA LEU A 170 0.99 -1.46 -10.41
C LEU A 170 1.81 -0.28 -9.92
N CYS A 171 2.11 -0.23 -8.61
CA CYS A 171 2.89 0.84 -8.01
C CYS A 171 4.32 0.90 -8.56
N HIS A 172 4.96 -0.23 -8.81
CA HIS A 172 6.37 -0.29 -9.20
C HIS A 172 6.59 -0.40 -10.72
N TYR A 173 5.73 -1.13 -11.44
CA TYR A 173 5.95 -1.49 -12.84
C TYR A 173 4.83 -1.04 -13.78
N LYS A 174 3.72 -0.51 -13.25
CA LYS A 174 2.52 -0.13 -14.02
C LYS A 174 1.93 -1.31 -14.80
N LEU A 175 1.96 -2.50 -14.17
CA LEU A 175 1.42 -3.74 -14.71
C LEU A 175 0.19 -4.19 -13.92
N LEU A 176 -0.80 -4.75 -14.61
CA LEU A 176 -1.95 -5.43 -14.01
C LEU A 176 -1.94 -6.88 -14.46
N MET A 177 -2.08 -7.81 -13.52
CA MET A 177 -2.32 -9.20 -13.86
C MET A 177 -3.82 -9.44 -14.04
N PRO A 178 -4.24 -10.31 -14.97
CA PRO A 178 -5.60 -10.81 -14.99
C PRO A 178 -5.94 -11.45 -13.63
N ASP A 179 -7.14 -11.16 -13.13
CA ASP A 179 -7.65 -11.81 -11.92
C ASP A 179 -7.90 -13.29 -12.23
N ILE A 180 -7.53 -14.18 -11.31
CA ILE A 180 -7.64 -15.64 -11.53
C ILE A 180 -9.12 -16.08 -11.55
N ASP A 181 -10.01 -15.31 -10.92
CA ASP A 181 -11.42 -15.67 -10.79
C ASP A 181 -12.41 -14.78 -11.57
N GLU A 182 -11.97 -13.86 -12.44
CA GLU A 182 -12.85 -12.92 -13.19
C GLU A 182 -13.79 -12.03 -12.33
N THR A 183 -13.84 -12.22 -11.00
CA THR A 183 -14.80 -11.59 -10.08
C THR A 183 -14.50 -10.13 -9.74
N ILE A 184 -13.28 -9.66 -9.96
CA ILE A 184 -12.96 -8.24 -9.82
C ILE A 184 -12.77 -7.73 -11.25
N ASP A 185 -13.80 -7.05 -11.77
CA ASP A 185 -13.71 -6.25 -13.00
C ASP A 185 -12.77 -5.06 -12.72
N THR A 186 -11.48 -5.37 -12.68
CA THR A 186 -10.38 -4.44 -12.40
C THR A 186 -9.99 -3.64 -13.64
N SER A 187 -10.95 -3.35 -14.52
CA SER A 187 -10.74 -2.60 -15.78
C SER A 187 -10.34 -1.12 -15.60
N ILE A 188 -9.87 -0.76 -14.40
CA ILE A 188 -9.07 0.43 -14.15
C ILE A 188 -7.65 0.13 -14.60
N LYS A 189 -7.44 0.21 -15.91
CA LYS A 189 -6.11 0.38 -16.49
C LYS A 189 -5.57 1.69 -15.94
N PHE A 190 -4.57 1.62 -15.05
CA PHE A 190 -3.79 2.79 -14.68
C PHE A 190 -3.28 3.41 -15.98
N ASP A 191 -3.61 4.67 -16.22
CA ASP A 191 -3.31 5.26 -17.52
C ASP A 191 -1.80 5.42 -17.67
N ASN A 192 -1.22 4.65 -18.60
CA ASN A 192 0.21 4.59 -18.85
C ASN A 192 0.78 5.87 -19.50
N SER A 193 -0.05 6.84 -19.89
CA SER A 193 0.35 8.12 -20.50
C SER A 193 0.85 9.19 -19.52
N PHE A 194 1.49 8.75 -18.42
CA PHE A 194 2.05 9.61 -17.37
C PHE A 194 3.12 10.58 -17.92
N THR A 195 2.72 11.82 -18.23
CA THR A 195 3.65 12.87 -18.67
C THR A 195 3.96 13.89 -17.60
N ASN A 196 3.04 14.15 -16.66
CA ASN A 196 3.20 15.15 -15.59
C ASN A 196 2.81 14.55 -14.23
N PHE A 197 3.78 14.09 -13.45
CA PHE A 197 3.56 13.71 -12.06
C PHE A 197 4.62 14.34 -11.16
N ASP A 198 4.26 14.64 -9.91
CA ASP A 198 5.26 14.96 -8.90
C ASP A 198 6.01 13.67 -8.54
N LYS A 199 7.30 13.63 -8.90
CA LYS A 199 8.16 12.47 -8.68
C LYS A 199 8.27 12.11 -7.20
N ASN A 200 8.22 13.09 -6.31
CA ASN A 200 8.31 12.87 -4.88
C ASN A 200 7.02 12.28 -4.33
N GLU A 201 5.87 12.77 -4.79
CA GLU A 201 4.55 12.22 -4.42
C GLU A 201 4.42 10.75 -4.88
N TYR A 202 4.74 10.47 -6.14
CA TYR A 202 4.68 9.10 -6.64
C TYR A 202 5.62 8.16 -5.89
N LEU A 203 6.85 8.61 -5.58
CA LEU A 203 7.79 7.85 -4.76
C LEU A 203 7.24 7.62 -3.34
N PHE A 204 6.59 8.61 -2.74
CA PHE A 204 5.94 8.47 -1.45
C PHE A 204 4.85 7.39 -1.50
N TRP A 205 3.93 7.48 -2.46
CA TRP A 205 2.84 6.52 -2.60
C TRP A 205 3.32 5.11 -2.89
N LYS A 206 4.34 4.96 -3.74
CA LYS A 206 5.02 3.69 -3.98
C LYS A 206 5.44 3.07 -2.65
N VAL A 207 6.21 3.81 -1.85
CA VAL A 207 6.72 3.31 -0.58
C VAL A 207 5.61 3.09 0.45
N TYR A 208 4.62 3.99 0.53
CA TYR A 208 3.48 3.87 1.42
C TYR A 208 2.74 2.54 1.22
N HIS A 209 2.42 2.19 -0.03
CA HIS A 209 1.75 0.93 -0.35
C HIS A 209 2.67 -0.27 -0.04
N THR A 210 3.94 -0.23 -0.43
CA THR A 210 4.91 -1.30 -0.11
C THR A 210 4.99 -1.53 1.40
N ASP A 211 5.17 -0.48 2.18
CA ASP A 211 5.30 -0.56 3.63
C ASP A 211 4.04 -1.16 4.27
N ASN A 212 2.84 -0.73 3.84
CA ASN A 212 1.58 -1.26 4.35
C ASN A 212 1.38 -2.76 4.06
N ILE A 213 1.77 -3.23 2.87
CA ILE A 213 1.68 -4.65 2.51
C ILE A 213 2.70 -5.47 3.29
N PHE A 214 3.98 -5.11 3.22
CA PHE A 214 5.07 -5.93 3.79
C PHE A 214 5.11 -5.90 5.33
N LYS A 215 4.57 -4.85 5.97
CA LYS A 215 4.49 -4.73 7.45
C LYS A 215 3.67 -5.86 8.05
N LYS A 216 2.62 -6.31 7.37
CA LYS A 216 1.78 -7.43 7.84
C LYS A 216 2.55 -8.75 7.92
N PHE A 217 3.47 -8.99 6.99
CA PHE A 217 4.27 -10.22 6.98
C PHE A 217 5.38 -10.24 8.03
N ILE A 218 5.77 -9.08 8.57
CA ILE A 218 6.64 -8.99 9.74
C ILE A 218 5.88 -9.36 11.02
N ILE A 219 4.62 -8.91 11.15
CA ILE A 219 3.82 -9.08 12.37
C ILE A 219 3.22 -10.49 12.44
N ASP A 220 2.55 -10.93 11.39
CA ASP A 220 1.78 -12.18 11.39
C ASP A 220 2.63 -13.41 11.01
N THR A 221 3.89 -13.21 10.60
CA THR A 221 4.87 -14.28 10.27
C THR A 221 4.35 -15.37 9.30
N ASN A 222 3.50 -15.00 8.34
CA ASN A 222 2.97 -15.94 7.35
C ASN A 222 3.91 -16.09 6.14
N ASN A 223 4.95 -16.91 6.28
CA ASN A 223 5.99 -17.10 5.27
C ASN A 223 5.47 -17.74 3.96
N ASP A 224 4.48 -18.64 4.01
CA ASP A 224 3.92 -19.27 2.81
C ASP A 224 3.20 -18.25 1.92
N LEU A 225 2.39 -17.39 2.54
CA LEU A 225 1.67 -16.34 1.83
C LEU A 225 2.64 -15.30 1.23
N LEU A 226 3.68 -14.92 2.00
CA LEU A 226 4.74 -14.02 1.53
C LEU A 226 5.48 -14.63 0.34
N TYR A 227 5.87 -15.91 0.43
CA TYR A 227 6.55 -16.62 -0.65
C TYR A 227 5.71 -16.61 -1.93
N LYS A 228 4.44 -17.05 -1.85
CA LYS A 228 3.53 -17.07 -3.02
C LYS A 228 3.34 -15.68 -3.64
N MET A 229 3.21 -14.65 -2.82
CA MET A 229 3.14 -13.26 -3.30
C MET A 229 4.43 -12.84 -4.02
N VAL A 230 5.60 -13.08 -3.42
CA VAL A 230 6.90 -12.72 -4.00
C VAL A 230 7.12 -13.46 -5.32
N SER A 231 6.89 -14.77 -5.37
CA SER A 231 7.04 -15.57 -6.59
C SER A 231 6.12 -15.10 -7.71
N ARG A 232 4.88 -14.71 -7.37
CA ARG A 232 3.92 -14.18 -8.35
C ARG A 232 4.33 -12.81 -8.89
N ILE A 233 4.84 -11.92 -8.04
CA ILE A 233 5.33 -10.62 -8.49
C ILE A 233 6.53 -10.81 -9.43
N LEU A 234 7.52 -11.61 -9.02
CA LEU A 234 8.74 -11.83 -9.79
C LEU A 234 8.50 -12.50 -11.15
N SER A 235 7.53 -13.42 -11.26
CA SER A 235 7.22 -14.08 -12.53
C SER A 235 6.59 -13.14 -13.57
N ASN A 236 6.15 -11.94 -13.16
CA ASN A 236 5.50 -10.95 -14.02
C ASN A 236 6.36 -9.72 -14.31
N ILE A 237 7.58 -9.67 -13.75
CA ILE A 237 8.51 -8.56 -13.99
C ILE A 237 9.56 -9.04 -14.99
N ASN A 238 9.45 -8.56 -16.23
CA ASN A 238 10.60 -8.51 -17.12
C ASN A 238 11.40 -7.27 -16.69
N TYR A 239 12.62 -7.49 -16.22
CA TYR A 239 13.52 -6.51 -15.61
C TYR A 239 13.48 -5.13 -16.30
N ILE A 240 13.66 -4.06 -15.50
CA ILE A 240 13.72 -2.60 -15.83
C ILE A 240 12.52 -1.81 -15.27
N LYS A 241 12.60 -1.44 -13.97
CA LYS A 241 12.07 -0.22 -13.30
C LYS A 241 11.94 -0.50 -11.80
N ASP A 242 12.74 0.17 -10.97
CA ASP A 242 12.87 -0.02 -9.50
C ASP A 242 13.80 -1.17 -9.04
N ASP A 243 15.10 -0.91 -9.11
CA ASP A 243 16.15 -1.84 -8.71
C ASP A 243 16.13 -2.17 -7.21
N PHE A 244 15.74 -1.21 -6.35
CA PHE A 244 15.64 -1.48 -4.92
C PHE A 244 14.58 -2.55 -4.66
N PHE A 245 13.38 -2.34 -5.21
CA PHE A 245 12.25 -3.24 -4.98
C PHE A 245 12.52 -4.61 -5.60
N TYR A 246 12.98 -4.65 -6.86
CA TYR A 246 13.31 -5.91 -7.53
C TYR A 246 14.35 -6.73 -6.75
N ASN A 247 15.51 -6.13 -6.43
CA ASN A 247 16.58 -6.84 -5.72
C ASN A 247 16.13 -7.24 -4.31
N SER A 248 15.28 -6.44 -3.67
CA SER A 248 14.69 -6.77 -2.38
C SER A 248 13.75 -7.99 -2.45
N LEU A 249 12.95 -8.13 -3.52
CA LEU A 249 12.12 -9.32 -3.73
C LEU A 249 12.96 -10.55 -4.09
N ARG A 250 13.99 -10.39 -4.91
CA ARG A 250 14.93 -11.46 -5.24
C ARG A 250 15.69 -11.97 -4.02
N CYS A 251 16.04 -11.07 -3.08
CA CYS A 251 16.62 -11.47 -1.80
C CYS A 251 15.67 -12.40 -1.01
N LEU A 252 14.38 -12.06 -0.92
CA LEU A 252 13.38 -12.91 -0.28
C LEU A 252 13.22 -14.26 -1.00
N ASP A 253 13.09 -14.24 -2.32
CA ASP A 253 12.94 -15.43 -3.17
C ASP A 253 14.13 -16.40 -3.03
N CYS A 254 15.36 -15.90 -3.13
CA CYS A 254 16.57 -16.70 -2.88
C CYS A 254 16.56 -17.29 -1.45
N ASN A 255 16.18 -16.51 -0.44
CA ASN A 255 16.08 -17.01 0.94
C ASN A 255 15.02 -18.12 1.11
N PHE A 256 13.85 -18.00 0.46
CA PHE A 256 12.82 -19.05 0.48
C PHE A 256 13.30 -20.34 -0.19
N ASN A 257 14.07 -20.21 -1.27
CA ASN A 257 14.66 -21.34 -1.99
C ASN A 257 15.99 -21.84 -1.39
N SER A 258 16.38 -21.34 -0.21
CA SER A 258 17.64 -21.67 0.47
C SER A 258 18.92 -21.36 -0.32
N ASP A 259 18.85 -20.50 -1.33
CA ASP A 259 20.01 -19.89 -1.98
C ASP A 259 20.50 -18.71 -1.13
N TYR A 260 21.24 -19.04 -0.07
CA TYR A 260 21.68 -18.05 0.92
C TYR A 260 22.74 -17.07 0.38
N GLU A 261 23.62 -17.53 -0.50
CA GLU A 261 24.60 -16.65 -1.14
C GLU A 261 23.92 -15.69 -2.11
N GLY A 262 22.98 -16.18 -2.93
CA GLY A 262 22.15 -15.34 -3.80
C GLY A 262 21.35 -14.32 -2.99
N ALA A 263 20.75 -14.71 -1.86
CA ALA A 263 20.01 -13.78 -1.00
C ALA A 263 20.90 -12.63 -0.51
N ILE A 264 22.13 -12.93 -0.04
CA ILE A 264 23.07 -11.89 0.41
C ILE A 264 23.50 -10.99 -0.75
N ILE A 265 23.78 -11.55 -1.93
CA ILE A 265 24.14 -10.77 -3.12
C ILE A 265 23.01 -9.80 -3.51
N GLN A 266 21.78 -10.28 -3.56
CA GLN A 266 20.62 -9.45 -3.91
C GLN A 266 20.35 -8.38 -2.84
N PHE A 267 20.58 -8.67 -1.57
CA PHE A 267 20.50 -7.66 -0.52
C PHE A 267 21.56 -6.57 -0.68
N ILE A 268 22.81 -6.94 -1.01
CA ILE A 268 23.86 -5.97 -1.31
C ILE A 268 23.46 -5.08 -2.50
N ASN A 269 22.91 -5.68 -3.56
CA ASN A 269 22.46 -4.93 -4.74
C ASN A 269 21.33 -3.96 -4.39
N SER A 270 20.38 -4.33 -3.53
CA SER A 270 19.30 -3.40 -3.15
C SER A 270 19.82 -2.18 -2.39
N LEU A 271 20.87 -2.33 -1.57
CA LEU A 271 21.49 -1.21 -0.85
C LEU A 271 22.12 -0.15 -1.77
N GLU A 272 22.49 -0.52 -3.01
CA GLU A 272 23.04 0.40 -4.00
C GLU A 272 21.97 1.38 -4.56
N HIS A 273 20.68 1.10 -4.33
CA HIS A 273 19.52 1.88 -4.82
C HIS A 273 18.66 2.49 -3.70
N LEU A 274 19.28 2.85 -2.58
CA LEU A 274 18.59 3.24 -1.34
C LEU A 274 17.70 4.50 -1.44
N SER A 275 17.86 5.32 -2.48
CA SER A 275 17.00 6.48 -2.73
C SER A 275 15.52 6.10 -2.87
N GLU A 276 15.23 4.86 -3.30
CA GLU A 276 13.88 4.37 -3.59
C GLU A 276 13.32 3.43 -2.53
N ARG A 277 14.02 3.29 -1.39
CA ARG A 277 13.75 2.21 -0.43
C ARG A 277 12.32 2.19 0.15
N SER A 278 11.85 1.01 0.49
CA SER A 278 10.81 0.80 1.50
C SER A 278 11.50 0.47 2.82
N ASP A 279 11.21 1.22 3.88
CA ASP A 279 11.88 1.03 5.18
C ASP A 279 11.47 -0.34 5.78
N VAL A 280 10.22 -0.74 5.56
CA VAL A 280 9.70 -2.03 6.01
C VAL A 280 10.31 -3.19 5.23
N LEU A 281 10.46 -3.07 3.90
CA LEU A 281 11.05 -4.12 3.08
C LEU A 281 12.56 -4.26 3.30
N LEU A 282 13.26 -3.13 3.49
CA LEU A 282 14.66 -3.12 3.93
C LEU A 282 14.81 -3.91 5.24
N TYR A 283 13.95 -3.62 6.22
CA TYR A 283 13.97 -4.31 7.50
C TYR A 283 13.68 -5.80 7.39
N LEU A 284 12.65 -6.18 6.64
CA LEU A 284 12.31 -7.58 6.43
C LEU A 284 13.49 -8.36 5.84
N ASN A 285 14.21 -7.77 4.87
CA ASN A 285 15.41 -8.35 4.31
C ASN A 285 16.54 -8.44 5.34
N MET A 286 16.79 -7.41 6.14
CA MET A 286 17.79 -7.45 7.23
C MET A 286 17.51 -8.60 8.22
N LEU A 287 16.24 -8.80 8.61
CA LEU A 287 15.84 -9.93 9.45
C LEU A 287 16.16 -11.28 8.81
N ASN A 288 15.89 -11.43 7.51
CA ASN A 288 16.16 -12.67 6.79
C ASN A 288 17.66 -12.92 6.62
N ILE A 289 18.46 -11.90 6.31
CA ILE A 289 19.92 -12.04 6.27
C ILE A 289 20.49 -12.42 7.64
N ASN A 290 19.98 -11.84 8.73
CA ASN A 290 20.39 -12.23 10.08
C ASN A 290 20.07 -13.71 10.37
N LYS A 291 18.89 -14.19 9.96
CA LYS A 291 18.52 -15.61 10.06
C LYS A 291 19.45 -16.51 9.22
N ILE A 292 19.85 -16.06 8.03
CA ILE A 292 20.81 -16.77 7.18
C ILE A 292 22.15 -16.93 7.90
N PHE A 293 22.70 -15.86 8.50
CA PHE A 293 23.96 -15.95 9.24
C PHE A 293 23.88 -16.93 10.42
N LEU A 294 22.77 -16.91 11.17
CA LEU A 294 22.52 -17.89 12.24
C LEU A 294 22.51 -19.32 11.71
N LYS A 295 21.82 -19.59 10.58
CA LYS A 295 21.77 -20.92 9.96
C LYS A 295 23.14 -21.40 9.48
N LEU A 296 23.92 -20.49 8.88
CA LEU A 296 25.27 -20.77 8.38
C LEU A 296 26.33 -20.79 9.49
N LYS A 297 25.95 -20.57 10.75
CA LYS A 297 26.87 -20.44 11.91
C LYS A 297 27.96 -19.40 11.68
N ILE A 298 27.63 -18.34 10.94
CA ILE A 298 28.51 -17.20 10.70
C ILE A 298 28.31 -16.21 11.85
N ASP A 299 29.36 -15.96 12.63
CA ASP A 299 29.32 -14.90 13.62
C ASP A 299 29.70 -13.56 12.97
N ASN A 300 28.75 -12.63 12.96
CA ASN A 300 28.91 -11.29 12.40
C ASN A 300 28.26 -10.28 13.34
N GLU A 301 28.94 -10.00 14.45
CA GLU A 301 28.48 -9.04 15.46
C GLU A 301 28.29 -7.64 14.89
N GLU A 302 29.12 -7.23 13.93
CA GLU A 302 29.00 -5.92 13.28
C GLU A 302 27.64 -5.78 12.58
N PHE A 303 27.26 -6.77 11.75
CA PHE A 303 25.96 -6.77 11.10
C PHE A 303 24.80 -6.81 12.11
N LYS A 304 24.89 -7.63 13.15
CA LYS A 304 23.88 -7.70 14.22
C LYS A 304 23.72 -6.33 14.89
N ASN A 305 24.82 -5.64 15.18
CA ASN A 305 24.82 -4.32 15.79
C ASN A 305 24.23 -3.24 14.86
N LEU A 306 24.56 -3.27 13.57
CA LEU A 306 23.97 -2.37 12.58
C LEU A 306 22.46 -2.61 12.43
N CYS A 307 22.04 -3.87 12.39
CA CYS A 307 20.63 -4.25 12.42
C CYS A 307 19.93 -3.67 13.65
N ASN A 308 20.45 -3.96 14.85
CA ASN A 308 19.85 -3.51 16.09
C ASN A 308 19.75 -1.98 16.18
N LYS A 309 20.76 -1.25 15.71
CA LYS A 309 20.73 0.23 15.65
C LYS A 309 19.60 0.73 14.75
N PHE A 310 19.50 0.21 13.53
CA PHE A 310 18.45 0.61 12.57
C PHE A 310 17.04 0.27 13.06
N ILE A 311 16.88 -0.91 13.66
CA ILE A 311 15.61 -1.40 14.22
C ILE A 311 15.16 -0.50 15.36
N ASN A 312 16.05 -0.22 16.30
CA ASN A 312 15.72 0.59 17.47
C ASN A 312 15.44 2.06 17.12
N SER A 313 16.09 2.61 16.07
CA SER A 313 15.92 4.02 15.69
C SER A 313 14.65 4.30 14.88
N ASN A 314 14.23 3.39 13.99
CA ASN A 314 13.19 3.67 12.99
C ASN A 314 11.89 2.88 13.20
N ILE A 315 11.96 1.68 13.79
CA ILE A 315 10.85 0.73 13.76
C ILE A 315 10.05 0.76 15.06
N ASN A 316 10.70 0.89 16.22
CA ASN A 316 9.97 1.00 17.49
C ASN A 316 9.15 2.30 17.63
N LYS A 317 9.45 3.34 16.85
CA LYS A 317 8.60 4.54 16.73
C LYS A 317 7.43 4.32 15.78
N ASN A 318 7.65 3.77 14.59
CA ASN A 318 6.61 3.69 13.54
C ASN A 318 5.74 2.42 13.60
N LEU A 319 6.22 1.31 14.19
CA LEU A 319 5.38 0.13 14.43
C LEU A 319 4.46 0.31 15.64
N LYS A 320 4.90 0.99 16.71
CA LYS A 320 4.05 1.20 17.92
C LYS A 320 2.95 2.24 17.72
N ILE A 321 3.21 3.31 16.95
CA ILE A 321 2.24 4.41 16.76
C ILE A 321 1.04 3.98 15.91
N GLU A 322 1.23 3.10 14.92
CA GLU A 322 0.16 2.58 14.04
C GLU A 322 -0.33 1.17 14.41
N MET A 323 0.00 0.66 15.61
CA MET A 323 -0.66 -0.55 16.15
C MET A 323 -2.01 -0.21 16.81
N LEU A 324 -2.34 1.08 16.90
CA LEU A 324 -3.54 1.66 17.48
C LEU A 324 -4.45 2.33 16.41
N GLU A 325 -4.06 2.24 15.13
CA GLU A 325 -4.85 2.59 13.94
C GLU A 325 -5.03 1.33 13.07
#